data_AF-A0ABD2BPI1-F1
#
_entry.id   AF-A0ABD2BPI1-F1
#
_cell.length_a   1.000
_cell.length_b   1.000
_cell.length_c   1.000
_cell.angle_alpha   90.00
_cell.angle_beta   90.00
_cell.angle_gamma   90.00
#
_symmetry.space_group_name_H-M   'P 1'
#
loop_
_entity.id
_entity.type
_entity.pdbx_description
1 polymer ?
#
loop_
_entity_poly.entity_id
_entity_poly.type
_entity_poly.pdbx_seq_one_letter_code
_entity_poly.pdbx_strand_id
1 'polypeptide(L)'
;MGIWPLKNYLPLFLFFFIYLFIHCSLTLAHLLLAEKTVDNVLMNLAENIELTMTLTKVTITRVRRETLGKLFTEIKEYALTEKYETKQEKLTFLNYTKLPLYFIVIIAFSMGLAEVLYYVSRVVDGFQIARYNVTMGYELPYRTLEYIDITDGWIYALFCAYQIIFIPCVVLGYVGFDCMFVNLSIQVIAQYAILSYKVETVLNSCENFHKGMKELVLRHYRLIRLTEELENTFNFSIMQQLMGTTMHICISGYYLVTV
;
A
#
# COMPACT_ATOMS: atom_id res chain seq x y z
N MET A 1 9.65 2.37 -8.33
CA MET A 1 9.88 3.13 -7.08
C MET A 1 11.13 2.73 -6.28
N GLY A 2 11.80 1.59 -6.50
CA GLY A 2 13.03 1.25 -5.76
C GLY A 2 12.81 0.84 -4.30
N ILE A 3 11.59 0.40 -3.96
CA ILE A 3 11.12 0.10 -2.60
C ILE A 3 11.39 -1.36 -2.20
N TRP A 4 11.71 -2.24 -3.16
CA TRP A 4 11.84 -3.68 -2.92
C TRP A 4 12.89 -4.01 -1.84
N PRO A 5 12.55 -4.77 -0.77
CA PRO A 5 13.46 -4.94 0.35
C PRO A 5 14.76 -5.67 -0.01
N LEU A 6 14.69 -6.64 -0.94
CA LEU A 6 15.85 -7.46 -1.31
C LEU A 6 16.78 -6.82 -2.36
N LYS A 7 16.37 -5.73 -3.04
CA LYS A 7 17.19 -5.07 -4.07
C LYS A 7 17.27 -3.57 -3.81
N ASN A 8 18.47 -3.05 -3.60
CA ASN A 8 18.68 -1.64 -3.33
C ASN A 8 18.85 -0.84 -4.62
N TYR A 9 17.90 0.04 -4.94
CA TYR A 9 18.02 1.01 -6.03
C TYR A 9 17.81 2.42 -5.49
N LEU A 10 18.83 2.93 -4.79
CA LEU A 10 18.79 4.22 -4.10
C LEU A 10 18.43 5.43 -5.00
N PRO A 11 19.00 5.62 -6.20
CA PRO A 11 18.68 6.81 -7.01
C PRO A 11 17.21 6.82 -7.44
N LEU A 12 16.67 5.65 -7.80
CA LEU A 12 15.27 5.51 -8.17
C LEU A 12 14.35 5.82 -6.98
N PHE A 13 14.70 5.32 -5.78
CA PHE A 13 13.96 5.63 -4.56
C PHE A 13 13.96 7.12 -4.25
N LEU A 14 15.13 7.78 -4.28
CA LEU A 14 15.25 9.20 -3.98
C LEU A 14 14.42 10.06 -4.94
N PHE A 15 14.45 9.75 -6.24
CA PHE A 15 13.64 10.45 -7.23
C PHE A 15 12.15 10.45 -6.87
N PHE A 16 11.56 9.28 -6.64
CA PHE A 16 10.13 9.17 -6.32
C PHE A 16 9.80 9.70 -4.93
N PHE A 17 10.69 9.53 -3.96
CA PHE A 17 10.49 10.03 -2.60
C PHE A 17 10.48 11.56 -2.56
N ILE A 18 11.45 12.21 -3.22
CA ILE A 18 11.52 13.67 -3.32
C ILE A 18 10.28 14.21 -4.06
N TYR A 19 9.90 13.56 -5.17
CA TYR A 19 8.69 13.91 -5.90
C TYR A 19 7.43 13.88 -5.01
N LEU A 20 7.20 12.77 -4.28
CA LEU A 20 6.07 12.64 -3.36
C LEU A 20 6.12 13.65 -2.22
N PHE A 21 7.31 13.95 -1.70
CA PHE A 21 7.51 14.92 -0.63
C PHE A 21 7.17 16.35 -1.09
N ILE A 22 7.64 16.73 -2.28
CA ILE A 22 7.30 18.02 -2.89
C ILE A 22 5.79 18.12 -3.08
N HIS A 23 5.16 17.11 -3.70
CA HIS A 23 3.70 17.10 -3.88
C HIS A 23 2.95 17.24 -2.56
N CYS A 24 3.30 16.45 -1.55
CA CYS A 24 2.66 16.54 -0.23
C CYS A 24 2.85 17.91 0.43
N SER A 25 4.00 18.55 0.24
CA SER A 25 4.21 19.92 0.75
C SER A 25 3.35 20.95 0.03
N LEU A 26 3.16 20.80 -1.28
CA LEU A 26 2.35 21.70 -2.10
C LEU A 26 0.86 21.54 -1.81
N THR A 27 0.36 20.32 -1.64
CA THR A 27 -1.04 20.04 -1.26
C THR A 27 -1.33 20.50 0.16
N LEU A 28 -0.37 20.38 1.07
CA LEU A 28 -0.51 20.86 2.44
C LEU A 28 -0.53 22.39 2.49
N ALA A 29 0.35 23.04 1.73
CA ALA A 29 0.36 24.49 1.62
C ALA A 29 -0.93 25.02 1.00
N HIS A 30 -1.47 24.32 0.00
CA HIS A 30 -2.77 24.64 -0.60
C HIS A 30 -3.91 24.58 0.43
N LEU A 31 -3.98 23.49 1.21
CA LEU A 31 -4.97 23.32 2.28
C LEU A 31 -4.91 24.45 3.33
N LEU A 32 -3.70 24.91 3.68
CA LEU A 32 -3.51 25.93 4.71
C LEU A 32 -3.75 27.37 4.22
N LEU A 33 -3.50 27.66 2.95
CA LEU A 33 -3.41 29.03 2.44
C LEU A 33 -4.50 29.41 1.44
N ALA A 34 -5.02 28.45 0.66
CA ALA A 34 -5.89 28.75 -0.48
C ALA A 34 -7.39 28.56 -0.19
N GLU A 35 -7.75 27.64 0.72
CA GLU A 35 -9.12 27.15 0.78
C GLU A 35 -10.03 27.91 1.76
N LYS A 36 -11.21 28.30 1.28
CA LYS A 36 -12.19 29.10 2.04
C LYS A 36 -13.56 28.44 2.18
N THR A 37 -13.87 27.44 1.37
CA THR A 37 -15.16 26.71 1.41
C THR A 37 -14.97 25.35 2.08
N VAL A 38 -15.98 24.91 2.84
CA VAL A 38 -15.95 23.63 3.57
C VAL A 38 -15.72 22.46 2.61
N ASP A 39 -16.40 22.46 1.46
CA ASP A 39 -16.29 21.37 0.49
C ASP A 39 -14.89 21.25 -0.08
N ASN A 40 -14.24 22.36 -0.46
CA ASN A 40 -12.88 22.28 -0.97
C ASN A 40 -11.88 21.90 0.13
N VAL A 41 -12.05 22.39 1.36
CA VAL A 41 -11.22 21.98 2.51
C VAL A 41 -11.32 20.46 2.72
N LEU A 42 -12.52 19.88 2.66
CA LEU A 42 -12.72 18.44 2.85
C LEU A 42 -12.09 17.61 1.72
N MET A 43 -12.20 18.03 0.45
CA MET A 43 -11.55 17.30 -0.65
C MET A 43 -10.01 17.40 -0.57
N ASN A 44 -9.45 18.58 -0.27
CA ASN A 44 -8.01 18.73 -0.08
C ASN A 44 -7.52 17.92 1.13
N LEU A 45 -8.31 17.85 2.20
CA LEU A 45 -7.97 17.05 3.37
C LEU A 45 -7.90 15.56 3.00
N ALA A 46 -8.84 15.05 2.20
CA ALA A 46 -8.82 13.68 1.71
C ALA A 46 -7.56 13.36 0.89
N GLU A 47 -7.16 14.26 -0.02
CA GLU A 47 -5.93 14.14 -0.82
C GLU A 47 -4.67 14.16 0.07
N ASN A 48 -4.62 15.05 1.08
CA ASN A 48 -3.51 15.13 2.01
C ASN A 48 -3.40 13.88 2.90
N ILE A 49 -4.52 13.31 3.35
CA ILE A 49 -4.54 12.05 4.11
C ILE A 49 -3.90 10.94 3.25
N GLU A 50 -4.32 10.79 2.00
CA GLU A 50 -3.77 9.76 1.13
C GLU A 50 -2.27 9.93 0.83
N LEU A 51 -1.85 11.17 0.57
CA LEU A 51 -0.46 11.53 0.33
C LEU A 51 0.45 11.24 1.53
N THR A 52 0.03 11.71 2.70
CA THR A 52 0.77 11.48 3.95
C THR A 52 0.82 9.99 4.28
N MET A 53 -0.25 9.24 4.01
CA MET A 53 -0.24 7.80 4.19
C MET A 53 0.74 7.09 3.27
N THR A 54 0.77 7.47 2.00
CA THR A 54 1.69 6.93 0.99
C THR A 54 3.14 7.21 1.36
N LEU A 55 3.46 8.47 1.70
CA LEU A 55 4.81 8.87 2.13
C LEU A 55 5.27 8.06 3.34
N THR A 56 4.38 7.88 4.32
CA THR A 56 4.73 7.17 5.54
C THR A 56 4.97 5.68 5.26
N LYS A 57 4.13 5.02 4.44
CA LYS A 57 4.35 3.62 4.01
C LYS A 57 5.66 3.43 3.25
N VAL A 58 5.97 4.33 2.31
CA VAL A 58 7.23 4.32 1.56
C VAL A 58 8.43 4.49 2.51
N THR A 59 8.32 5.39 3.49
CA THR A 59 9.35 5.62 4.52
C THR A 59 9.56 4.40 5.40
N ILE A 60 8.48 3.80 5.91
CA ILE A 60 8.53 2.58 6.75
C ILE A 60 9.22 1.47 5.98
N THR A 61 8.85 1.24 4.71
CA THR A 61 9.48 0.20 3.90
C THR A 61 10.98 0.42 3.76
N ARG A 62 11.40 1.68 3.63
CA ARG A 62 12.82 2.01 3.50
C ARG A 62 13.59 1.85 4.80
N VAL A 63 13.02 2.28 5.93
CA VAL A 63 13.63 2.21 7.27
C VAL A 63 13.67 0.76 7.76
N ARG A 64 12.58 0.01 7.60
CA ARG A 64 12.46 -1.40 8.02
C ARG A 64 12.93 -2.40 6.95
N ARG A 65 13.63 -1.92 5.91
CA ARG A 65 14.06 -2.74 4.77
C ARG A 65 14.80 -4.01 5.18
N GLU A 66 15.70 -3.93 6.14
CA GLU A 66 16.47 -5.09 6.61
C GLU A 66 15.59 -6.11 7.32
N THR A 67 14.70 -5.65 8.20
CA THR A 67 13.72 -6.51 8.89
C THR A 67 12.80 -7.18 7.88
N LEU A 68 12.24 -6.42 6.94
CA LEU A 68 11.41 -6.98 5.85
C LEU A 68 12.19 -7.99 5.02
N GLY A 69 13.45 -7.70 4.68
CA GLY A 69 14.33 -8.62 3.97
C GLY A 69 14.56 -9.94 4.73
N LYS A 70 14.78 -9.87 6.05
CA LYS A 70 14.89 -11.04 6.92
C LYS A 70 13.59 -11.85 6.94
N LEU A 71 12.43 -11.23 7.15
CA LEU A 71 11.12 -11.89 7.11
C LEU A 71 10.91 -12.65 5.78
N PHE A 72 11.19 -11.99 4.66
CA PHE A 72 11.09 -12.62 3.33
C PHE A 72 12.04 -13.81 3.16
N THR A 73 13.25 -13.69 3.70
CA THR A 73 14.28 -14.73 3.58
C THR A 73 13.93 -15.92 4.45
N GLU A 74 13.49 -15.69 5.69
CA GLU A 74 13.08 -16.74 6.63
C GLU A 74 11.86 -17.51 6.12
N ILE A 75 10.85 -16.81 5.59
CA ILE A 75 9.68 -17.45 4.95
C ILE A 75 10.11 -18.29 3.74
N LYS A 76 11.02 -17.78 2.91
CA LYS A 76 11.51 -18.49 1.72
C LYS A 76 12.35 -19.72 2.10
N GLU A 77 13.25 -19.58 3.06
CA GLU A 77 14.06 -20.70 3.56
C GLU A 77 13.19 -21.77 4.19
N TYR A 78 12.15 -21.37 4.93
CA TYR A 78 11.17 -22.31 5.48
C TYR A 78 10.48 -23.09 4.36
N ALA A 79 9.96 -22.41 3.33
CA ALA A 79 9.33 -23.06 2.19
C ALA A 79 10.26 -24.01 1.42
N LEU A 80 11.57 -23.73 1.39
CA LEU A 80 12.56 -24.58 0.71
C LEU A 80 13.02 -25.78 1.56
N THR A 81 13.10 -25.60 2.88
CA THR A 81 13.56 -26.62 3.82
C THR A 81 12.45 -27.63 4.13
N GLU A 82 11.20 -27.23 3.90
CA GLU A 82 10.05 -28.08 4.15
C GLU A 82 9.95 -29.22 3.13
N LYS A 83 10.23 -30.44 3.59
CA LYS A 83 9.86 -31.65 2.87
C LYS A 83 8.34 -31.77 2.96
N TYR A 84 7.64 -31.32 1.93
CA TYR A 84 6.22 -31.61 1.76
C TYR A 84 6.07 -33.09 1.43
N GLU A 85 5.71 -33.89 2.44
CA GLU A 85 5.65 -35.36 2.35
C GLU A 85 4.33 -35.79 1.71
N THR A 86 3.25 -35.04 1.98
CA THR A 86 1.90 -35.41 1.52
C THR A 86 1.43 -34.53 0.37
N LYS A 87 0.65 -35.11 -0.57
CA LYS A 87 -0.01 -34.34 -1.65
C LYS A 87 -0.89 -33.21 -1.11
N GLN A 88 -1.53 -33.42 0.04
CA GLN A 88 -2.35 -32.42 0.73
C GLN A 88 -1.51 -31.22 1.19
N GLU A 89 -0.33 -31.43 1.80
CA GLU A 89 0.55 -30.34 2.22
C GLU A 89 1.01 -29.49 1.02
N LYS A 90 1.39 -30.13 -0.09
CA LYS A 90 1.78 -29.43 -1.33
C LYS A 90 0.63 -28.61 -1.91
N LEU A 91 -0.57 -29.19 -1.97
CA LEU A 91 -1.74 -28.49 -2.51
C LEU A 91 -2.13 -27.30 -1.64
N THR A 92 -2.11 -27.48 -0.32
CA THR A 92 -2.37 -26.41 0.65
C THR A 92 -1.37 -25.28 0.49
N PHE A 93 -0.07 -25.58 0.45
CA PHE A 93 0.97 -24.56 0.24
C PHE A 93 0.83 -23.80 -1.09
N LEU A 94 0.54 -24.52 -2.18
CA LEU A 94 0.33 -23.91 -3.49
C LEU A 94 -0.90 -22.99 -3.53
N ASN A 95 -1.99 -23.38 -2.86
CA ASN A 95 -3.19 -22.55 -2.77
C ASN A 95 -2.92 -21.25 -1.99
N TYR A 96 -2.23 -21.34 -0.85
CA TYR A 96 -1.85 -20.16 -0.07
C TYR A 96 -0.83 -19.27 -0.80
N THR A 97 0.04 -19.83 -1.64
CA THR A 97 0.99 -19.02 -2.42
C THR A 97 0.29 -18.24 -3.56
N LYS A 98 -0.84 -18.73 -4.06
CA LYS A 98 -1.62 -18.04 -5.11
C LYS A 98 -2.50 -16.92 -4.56
N LEU A 99 -2.98 -17.04 -3.32
CA LEU A 99 -3.92 -16.08 -2.72
C LEU A 99 -3.39 -14.62 -2.71
N PRO A 100 -2.13 -14.33 -2.32
CA PRO A 100 -1.57 -12.98 -2.39
C PRO A 100 -1.49 -12.43 -3.81
N LEU A 101 -1.28 -13.28 -4.81
CA LEU A 101 -1.21 -12.85 -6.21
C LEU A 101 -2.57 -12.35 -6.70
N TYR A 102 -3.65 -13.07 -6.37
CA TYR A 102 -5.00 -12.61 -6.66
C TYR A 102 -5.31 -11.30 -5.93
N PHE A 103 -4.94 -11.21 -4.65
CA PHE A 103 -5.09 -9.98 -3.88
C PHE A 103 -4.41 -8.80 -4.55
N ILE A 104 -3.12 -8.94 -4.91
CA ILE A 104 -2.32 -7.91 -5.60
C ILE A 104 -3.00 -7.46 -6.89
N VAL A 105 -3.42 -8.41 -7.74
CA VAL A 105 -4.03 -8.08 -9.04
C VAL A 105 -5.34 -7.31 -8.86
N ILE A 106 -6.21 -7.80 -7.97
CA ILE A 106 -7.52 -7.18 -7.74
C ILE A 106 -7.35 -5.77 -7.17
N ILE A 107 -6.55 -5.62 -6.11
CA ILE A 107 -6.42 -4.34 -5.41
C ILE A 107 -5.64 -3.32 -6.22
N ALA A 108 -4.58 -3.72 -6.93
CA ALA A 108 -3.82 -2.81 -7.79
C ALA A 108 -4.66 -2.36 -9.00
N PHE A 109 -5.46 -3.26 -9.57
CA PHE A 109 -6.38 -2.91 -10.66
C PHE A 109 -7.48 -1.97 -10.18
N SER A 110 -8.14 -2.26 -9.05
CA SER A 110 -9.22 -1.42 -8.53
C SER A 110 -8.74 -0.02 -8.13
N MET A 111 -7.60 0.07 -7.43
CA MET A 111 -7.01 1.37 -7.07
C MET A 111 -6.53 2.13 -8.30
N GLY A 112 -5.83 1.46 -9.22
CA GLY A 112 -5.37 2.09 -10.46
C GLY A 112 -6.52 2.62 -11.30
N LEU A 113 -7.63 1.89 -11.40
CA LEU A 113 -8.82 2.34 -12.09
C LEU A 113 -9.45 3.56 -11.39
N ALA A 114 -9.58 3.54 -10.06
CA ALA A 114 -10.14 4.64 -9.30
C ALA A 114 -9.33 5.94 -9.47
N GLU A 115 -8.00 5.88 -9.33
CA GLU A 115 -7.10 7.02 -9.52
C GLU A 115 -7.16 7.59 -10.95
N VAL A 116 -7.18 6.71 -11.96
CA VAL A 116 -7.29 7.13 -13.36
C VAL A 116 -8.63 7.81 -13.63
N LEU A 117 -9.73 7.24 -13.12
CA LEU A 117 -11.06 7.84 -13.27
C LEU A 117 -11.15 9.20 -12.56
N TYR A 118 -10.61 9.30 -11.35
CA TYR A 118 -10.54 10.57 -10.61
C TYR A 118 -9.78 11.62 -11.42
N TYR A 119 -8.57 11.28 -11.86
CA TYR A 119 -7.71 12.18 -12.63
C TYR A 119 -8.38 12.62 -13.94
N VAL A 120 -8.95 11.69 -14.71
CA VAL A 120 -9.62 12.01 -15.97
C VAL A 120 -10.85 12.89 -15.74
N SER A 121 -11.66 12.61 -14.71
CA SER A 121 -12.82 13.43 -14.36
C SER A 121 -12.39 14.87 -14.10
N ARG A 122 -11.34 15.07 -13.30
CA ARG A 122 -10.83 16.41 -12.97
C ARG A 122 -10.26 17.15 -14.17
N VAL A 123 -9.51 16.45 -15.03
CA VAL A 123 -9.02 17.05 -16.29
C VAL A 123 -10.18 17.51 -17.15
N VAL A 124 -11.23 16.69 -17.29
CA VAL A 124 -12.42 17.04 -18.07
C VAL A 124 -13.13 18.25 -17.46
N ASP A 125 -13.37 18.26 -16.16
CA ASP A 125 -14.01 19.38 -15.45
C ASP A 125 -13.22 20.68 -15.63
N GLY A 126 -11.90 20.65 -15.44
CA GLY A 126 -11.02 21.79 -15.65
C GLY A 126 -11.08 22.33 -17.09
N PHE A 127 -11.13 21.45 -18.10
CA PHE A 127 -11.32 21.86 -19.49
C PHE A 127 -12.70 22.46 -19.76
N GLN A 128 -13.77 21.91 -19.18
CA GLN A 128 -15.11 22.47 -19.36
C GLN A 128 -15.21 23.86 -18.73
N ILE A 129 -14.74 24.04 -17.50
CA ILE A 129 -14.76 25.33 -16.80
C ILE A 129 -14.03 26.41 -17.61
N ALA A 130 -12.82 26.13 -18.08
CA ALA A 130 -12.04 27.06 -18.89
C ALA A 130 -12.72 27.42 -20.23
N ARG A 131 -13.52 26.50 -20.81
CA ARG A 131 -14.25 26.74 -22.06
C ARG A 131 -15.47 27.65 -21.87
N TYR A 132 -16.15 27.57 -20.73
CA TYR A 132 -17.37 28.33 -20.46
C TYR A 132 -17.13 29.67 -19.75
N ASN A 133 -16.11 29.78 -18.90
CA ASN A 133 -15.78 30.99 -18.15
C ASN A 133 -14.32 31.39 -18.36
N VAL A 134 -14.06 32.29 -19.32
CA VAL A 134 -12.72 32.82 -19.65
C VAL A 134 -12.06 33.56 -18.47
N THR A 135 -12.83 33.93 -17.44
CA THR A 135 -12.37 34.62 -16.24
C THR A 135 -11.92 33.70 -15.10
N MET A 136 -12.27 32.41 -15.15
CA MET A 136 -11.83 31.41 -14.17
C MET A 136 -10.65 30.65 -14.79
N GLY A 137 -9.50 30.64 -14.11
CA GLY A 137 -8.30 29.92 -14.55
C GLY A 137 -8.51 28.41 -14.65
N TYR A 138 -7.53 27.69 -15.19
CA TYR A 138 -7.58 26.23 -15.25
C TYR A 138 -7.42 25.62 -13.85
N GLU A 139 -8.33 24.74 -13.43
CA GLU A 139 -8.18 23.97 -12.18
C GLU A 139 -7.33 22.71 -12.42
N LEU A 140 -6.30 22.51 -11.59
CA LEU A 140 -5.42 21.35 -11.67
C LEU A 140 -6.10 20.04 -11.23
N PRO A 141 -5.76 18.88 -11.84
CA PRO A 141 -6.31 17.58 -11.46
C PRO A 141 -6.13 17.19 -10.00
N TYR A 142 -4.92 17.41 -9.47
CA TYR A 142 -4.64 17.36 -8.04
C TYR A 142 -4.39 18.77 -7.52
N ARG A 143 -4.94 19.08 -6.35
CA ARG A 143 -4.93 20.45 -5.82
C ARG A 143 -3.58 20.76 -5.17
N THR A 144 -2.77 21.55 -5.85
CA THR A 144 -1.45 21.98 -5.37
C THR A 144 -1.37 23.50 -5.37
N LEU A 145 -0.65 24.08 -4.40
CA LEU A 145 -0.47 25.52 -4.35
C LEU A 145 0.17 26.04 -5.64
N GLU A 146 -0.53 26.94 -6.31
CA GLU A 146 -0.09 27.56 -7.55
C GLU A 146 0.81 28.76 -7.23
N TYR A 147 2.07 28.70 -7.66
CA TYR A 147 2.99 29.84 -7.63
C TYR A 147 3.01 30.61 -8.96
N ILE A 148 2.38 30.05 -10.00
CA ILE A 148 2.33 30.58 -11.36
C ILE A 148 0.87 30.55 -11.81
N ASP A 149 0.33 31.69 -12.26
CA ASP A 149 -1.03 31.77 -12.79
C ASP A 149 -1.18 30.89 -14.04
N ILE A 150 -2.04 29.88 -13.94
CA ILE A 150 -2.32 28.94 -15.03
C ILE A 150 -3.35 29.56 -15.97
N THR A 151 -2.89 30.47 -16.81
CA THR A 151 -3.72 31.19 -17.80
C THR A 151 -3.59 30.64 -19.22
N ASP A 152 -2.49 29.93 -19.51
CA ASP A 152 -2.25 29.31 -20.83
C ASP A 152 -2.52 27.80 -20.80
N GLY A 153 -3.25 27.31 -21.80
CA GLY A 153 -3.56 25.89 -21.96
C GLY A 153 -2.33 25.00 -22.13
N TRP A 154 -1.21 25.54 -22.66
CA TRP A 154 0.05 24.79 -22.73
C TRP A 154 0.70 24.59 -21.36
N ILE A 155 0.64 25.60 -20.50
CA ILE A 155 1.15 25.51 -19.13
C ILE A 155 0.30 24.51 -18.35
N TYR A 156 -1.02 24.56 -18.50
CA TYR A 156 -1.94 23.57 -17.92
C TYR A 156 -1.64 22.13 -18.37
N ALA A 157 -1.40 21.91 -19.68
CA ALA A 157 -1.05 20.59 -20.20
C ALA A 157 0.28 20.05 -19.62
N LEU A 158 1.26 20.93 -19.40
CA LEU A 158 2.53 20.56 -18.76
C LEU A 158 2.33 20.15 -17.30
N PHE A 159 1.52 20.87 -16.54
CA PHE A 159 1.20 20.50 -15.15
C PHE A 159 0.39 19.21 -15.07
N CYS A 160 -0.56 18.98 -15.98
CA CYS A 160 -1.22 17.69 -16.13
C CYS A 160 -0.20 16.56 -16.38
N ALA A 161 0.73 16.76 -17.32
CA ALA A 161 1.76 15.76 -17.62
C ALA A 161 2.73 15.52 -16.45
N TYR A 162 2.96 16.51 -15.59
CA TYR A 162 3.69 16.35 -14.33
C TYR A 162 2.87 15.53 -13.32
N GLN A 163 1.61 15.89 -13.12
CA GLN A 163 0.73 15.24 -12.15
C GLN A 163 0.35 13.80 -12.51
N ILE A 164 0.34 13.41 -13.80
CA ILE A 164 0.00 12.02 -14.18
C ILE A 164 1.00 11.00 -13.60
N ILE A 165 2.24 11.41 -13.32
CA ILE A 165 3.27 10.56 -12.69
C ILE A 165 2.86 10.21 -11.26
N PHE A 166 1.97 11.00 -10.65
CA PHE A 166 1.48 10.78 -9.30
C PHE A 166 0.69 9.48 -9.16
N ILE A 167 -0.15 9.15 -10.14
CA ILE A 167 -1.00 7.95 -10.14
C ILE A 167 -0.18 6.67 -9.88
N PRO A 168 0.81 6.30 -10.70
CA PRO A 168 1.61 5.11 -10.43
C PRO A 168 2.43 5.22 -9.14
N CYS A 169 2.72 6.44 -8.66
CA CYS A 169 3.42 6.61 -7.39
C CYS A 169 2.54 6.25 -6.19
N VAL A 170 1.30 6.72 -6.16
CA VAL A 170 0.32 6.35 -5.13
C VAL A 170 0.03 4.87 -5.21
N VAL A 171 -0.33 4.36 -6.39
CA VAL A 171 -0.68 2.94 -6.55
C VAL A 171 0.48 2.05 -6.09
N LEU A 172 1.71 2.28 -6.57
CA LEU A 172 2.84 1.40 -6.19
C LEU A 172 3.32 1.64 -4.75
N GLY A 173 3.29 2.88 -4.25
CA GLY A 173 3.81 3.23 -2.93
C GLY A 173 2.85 2.82 -1.80
N TYR A 174 1.56 3.04 -2.01
CA TYR A 174 0.51 2.72 -1.05
C TYR A 174 0.11 1.24 -1.14
N VAL A 175 -0.35 0.80 -2.30
CA VAL A 175 -0.87 -0.57 -2.50
C VAL A 175 0.26 -1.59 -2.41
N GLY A 176 1.46 -1.25 -2.89
CA GLY A 176 2.62 -2.15 -2.81
C GLY A 176 2.98 -2.54 -1.37
N PHE A 177 2.84 -1.61 -0.43
CA PHE A 177 3.10 -1.87 0.98
C PHE A 177 2.04 -2.79 1.59
N ASP A 178 0.76 -2.53 1.31
CA ASP A 178 -0.35 -3.36 1.82
C ASP A 178 -0.30 -4.78 1.23
N CYS A 179 0.04 -4.88 -0.05
CA CYS A 179 0.29 -6.16 -0.71
C CYS A 179 1.44 -6.94 -0.06
N MET A 180 2.51 -6.25 0.33
CA MET A 180 3.64 -6.86 1.02
C MET A 180 3.21 -7.41 2.38
N PHE A 181 2.44 -6.65 3.15
CA PHE A 181 1.86 -7.10 4.42
C PHE A 181 0.99 -8.35 4.22
N VAL A 182 0.02 -8.29 3.31
CA VAL A 182 -0.91 -9.39 3.04
C VAL A 182 -0.16 -10.64 2.56
N ASN A 183 0.84 -10.48 1.70
CA ASN A 183 1.66 -11.59 1.25
C ASN A 183 2.40 -12.26 2.42
N LEU A 184 3.11 -11.49 3.24
CA LEU A 184 3.83 -12.04 4.39
C LEU A 184 2.87 -12.72 5.39
N SER A 185 1.74 -12.07 5.70
CA SER A 185 0.71 -12.62 6.58
C SER A 185 0.14 -13.95 6.07
N ILE A 186 -0.20 -14.03 4.79
CA ILE A 186 -0.72 -15.28 4.19
C ILE A 186 0.33 -16.39 4.23
N GLN A 187 1.60 -16.06 3.98
CA GLN A 187 2.68 -17.05 4.05
C GLN A 187 2.86 -17.59 5.48
N VAL A 188 2.78 -16.72 6.50
CA VAL A 188 2.78 -17.14 7.91
C VAL A 188 1.58 -18.03 8.22
N ILE A 189 0.37 -17.66 7.77
CA ILE A 189 -0.85 -18.48 7.93
C ILE A 189 -0.68 -19.85 7.27
N ALA A 190 -0.07 -19.91 6.08
CA ALA A 190 0.21 -21.17 5.39
C ALA A 190 1.12 -22.08 6.22
N GLN A 191 2.15 -21.52 6.86
CA GLN A 191 3.05 -22.28 7.72
C GLN A 191 2.34 -22.80 8.98
N TYR A 192 1.45 -22.01 9.58
CA TYR A 192 0.60 -22.49 10.68
C TYR A 192 -0.34 -23.63 10.24
N ALA A 193 -0.95 -23.52 9.06
CA ALA A 193 -1.81 -24.58 8.53
C ALA A 193 -1.03 -25.90 8.34
N ILE A 194 0.18 -25.83 7.79
CA ILE A 194 1.04 -27.02 7.62
C ILE A 194 1.48 -27.58 8.97
N LEU A 195 1.82 -26.73 9.93
CA LEU A 195 2.15 -27.16 11.28
C LEU A 195 0.99 -27.94 11.92
N SER A 196 -0.26 -27.48 11.74
CA SER A 196 -1.45 -28.17 12.24
C SER A 196 -1.57 -29.59 11.68
N TYR A 197 -1.39 -29.79 10.37
CA TYR A 197 -1.43 -31.12 9.76
C TYR A 197 -0.32 -32.04 10.30
N LYS A 198 0.87 -31.49 10.56
CA LYS A 198 1.98 -32.26 11.13
C LYS A 198 1.74 -32.64 12.59
N VAL A 199 1.05 -31.81 13.36
CA VAL A 199 0.63 -32.14 14.73
C VAL A 199 -0.28 -33.37 14.72
N GLU A 200 -1.31 -33.39 13.85
CA GLU A 200 -2.20 -34.55 13.71
C GLU A 200 -1.45 -35.81 13.29
N THR A 201 -0.49 -35.67 12.35
CA THR A 201 0.32 -36.79 11.87
C THR A 201 1.19 -37.38 12.98
N VAL A 202 1.85 -36.53 13.79
CA VAL A 202 2.68 -36.98 14.92
C VAL A 202 1.84 -37.58 16.05
N LEU A 203 0.66 -37.03 16.34
CA LEU A 203 -0.27 -37.59 17.34
C LEU A 203 -0.74 -39.00 16.98
N ASN A 204 -0.92 -39.28 15.69
CA ASN A 204 -1.35 -40.59 15.18
C ASN A 204 -0.19 -41.59 15.02
N SER A 205 1.07 -41.16 15.18
CA SER A 205 2.27 -41.99 15.06
C SER A 205 2.86 -42.31 16.43
N CYS A 206 2.92 -43.59 16.81
CA CYS A 206 3.57 -44.03 18.05
C CYS A 206 5.11 -44.01 17.96
N GLU A 207 5.68 -44.09 16.76
CA GLU A 207 7.14 -44.06 16.57
C GLU A 207 7.68 -42.62 16.68
N ASN A 208 8.75 -42.44 17.47
CA ASN A 208 9.49 -41.18 17.62
C ASN A 208 8.66 -39.96 18.08
N PHE A 209 7.54 -40.18 18.77
CA PHE A 209 6.64 -39.13 19.26
C PHE A 209 7.37 -37.99 20.00
N HIS A 210 8.29 -38.30 20.91
CA HIS A 210 9.02 -37.28 21.66
C HIS A 210 9.90 -36.39 20.77
N LYS A 211 10.56 -36.96 19.76
CA LYS A 211 11.39 -36.22 18.80
C LYS A 211 10.52 -35.36 17.88
N GLY A 212 9.43 -35.93 17.35
CA GLY A 212 8.47 -35.21 16.52
C GLY A 212 7.82 -34.03 17.27
N MET A 213 7.39 -34.26 18.51
CA MET A 213 6.80 -33.22 19.36
C MET A 213 7.80 -32.10 19.66
N LYS A 214 9.06 -32.42 19.99
CA LYS A 214 10.10 -31.41 20.20
C LYS A 214 10.31 -30.53 18.97
N GLU A 215 10.32 -31.13 17.77
CA GLU A 215 10.46 -30.40 16.51
C GLU A 215 9.24 -29.50 16.23
N LEU A 216 8.03 -29.98 16.49
CA LEU A 216 6.80 -29.20 16.36
C LEU A 216 6.76 -27.99 17.29
N VAL A 217 7.14 -28.16 18.57
CA VAL A 217 7.19 -27.06 19.54
C VAL A 217 8.22 -26.00 19.12
N LEU A 218 9.41 -26.43 18.69
CA LEU A 218 10.43 -25.50 18.18
C LEU A 218 9.96 -24.74 16.94
N ARG A 219 9.22 -25.40 16.04
CA ARG A 219 8.62 -24.76 14.87
C ARG A 219 7.55 -23.74 15.27
N HIS A 220 6.64 -24.12 16.16
CA HIS A 220 5.60 -23.22 16.65
C HIS A 220 6.19 -21.96 17.28
N TYR A 221 7.22 -22.12 18.11
CA TYR A 221 7.93 -21.00 18.73
C TYR A 221 8.55 -20.05 17.70
N ARG A 222 9.17 -20.59 16.63
CA ARG A 222 9.71 -19.78 15.54
C ARG A 222 8.61 -19.01 14.80
N LEU A 223 7.46 -19.64 14.53
CA LEU A 223 6.33 -18.99 13.88
C LEU A 223 5.77 -17.84 14.73
N ILE A 224 5.64 -18.05 16.05
CA ILE A 224 5.21 -16.99 16.98
C ILE A 224 6.15 -15.78 16.86
N ARG A 225 7.47 -16.02 16.91
CA ARG A 225 8.45 -14.95 16.77
C ARG A 225 8.35 -14.25 15.40
N LEU A 226 8.13 -14.99 14.32
CA LEU A 226 7.95 -14.43 12.98
C LEU A 226 6.70 -13.54 12.91
N THR A 227 5.60 -13.96 13.54
CA THR A 227 4.37 -13.16 13.66
C THR A 227 4.59 -11.90 14.50
N GLU A 228 5.32 -11.98 15.61
CA GLU A 228 5.66 -10.81 16.43
C GLU A 228 6.53 -9.81 15.65
N GLU A 229 7.52 -10.28 14.89
CA GLU A 229 8.35 -9.41 14.04
C GLU A 229 7.53 -8.77 12.90
N LEU A 230 6.57 -9.51 12.33
CA LEU A 230 5.63 -9.00 11.35
C LEU A 230 4.73 -7.91 11.95
N GLU A 231 4.09 -8.19 13.09
CA GLU A 231 3.23 -7.24 13.79
C GLU A 231 3.99 -5.96 14.14
N ASN A 232 5.17 -6.07 14.73
CA ASN A 232 6.02 -4.92 15.07
C ASN A 232 6.45 -4.09 13.85
N THR A 233 6.52 -4.70 12.66
CA THR A 233 6.88 -4.00 11.42
C THR A 233 5.70 -3.24 10.83
N PHE A 234 4.48 -3.78 10.95
CA PHE A 234 3.29 -3.26 10.27
C PHE A 234 2.29 -2.54 11.19
N ASN A 235 2.42 -2.65 12.52
CA ASN A 235 1.48 -2.10 13.51
C ASN A 235 1.13 -0.63 13.28
N PHE A 236 2.15 0.22 13.10
CA PHE A 236 1.97 1.65 12.91
C PHE A 236 1.24 1.93 11.59
N SER A 237 1.57 1.19 10.52
CA SER A 237 0.89 1.36 9.23
C SER A 237 -0.55 0.88 9.28
N ILE A 238 -0.87 -0.16 10.05
CA ILE A 238 -2.26 -0.63 10.24
C ILE A 238 -3.05 0.44 11.01
N MET A 239 -2.48 1.02 12.06
CA MET A 239 -3.10 2.11 12.80
C MET A 239 -3.37 3.31 11.90
N GLN A 240 -2.36 3.73 11.12
CA GLN A 240 -2.49 4.80 10.14
C GLN A 240 -3.56 4.47 9.08
N GLN A 241 -3.60 3.22 8.61
CA GLN A 241 -4.62 2.75 7.67
C GLN A 241 -6.03 2.93 8.22
N LEU A 242 -6.27 2.48 9.46
CA LEU A 242 -7.56 2.60 10.14
C LEU A 242 -7.98 4.06 10.33
N MET A 243 -7.07 4.93 10.75
CA MET A 243 -7.36 6.35 10.92
C MET A 243 -7.69 7.02 9.59
N GLY A 244 -6.87 6.80 8.56
CA GLY A 244 -7.05 7.39 7.24
C GLY A 244 -8.35 6.95 6.58
N THR A 245 -8.66 5.64 6.59
CA THR A 245 -9.92 5.14 6.02
C THR A 245 -11.13 5.61 6.78
N THR A 246 -11.06 5.72 8.11
CA THR A 246 -12.16 6.28 8.91
C THR A 246 -12.44 7.73 8.51
N MET A 247 -11.40 8.55 8.36
CA MET A 247 -11.54 9.92 7.90
C MET A 247 -12.13 9.99 6.48
N HIS A 248 -11.66 9.16 5.54
CA HIS A 248 -12.23 9.08 4.20
C HIS A 248 -13.70 8.69 4.23
N ILE A 249 -14.09 7.69 5.02
CA ILE A 249 -15.50 7.27 5.17
C ILE A 249 -16.34 8.42 5.72
N CYS A 250 -15.86 9.17 6.71
CA CYS A 250 -16.56 10.33 7.24
C CYS A 250 -16.73 11.44 6.19
N ILE A 251 -15.69 11.73 5.42
CA ILE A 251 -15.74 12.74 4.34
C ILE A 251 -16.72 12.30 3.25
N SER A 252 -16.65 11.05 2.80
CA SER A 252 -17.62 10.50 1.84
C SER A 252 -19.06 10.52 2.39
N GLY A 253 -19.24 10.22 3.67
CA GLY A 253 -20.54 10.28 4.34
C GLY A 253 -21.13 11.70 4.39
N TYR A 254 -20.29 12.72 4.60
CA TYR A 254 -20.72 14.12 4.50
C TYR A 254 -21.27 14.42 3.10
N TYR A 255 -20.52 14.09 2.04
CA TYR A 255 -20.98 14.34 0.67
C TYR A 255 -22.25 13.59 0.31
N LEU A 256 -22.46 12.37 0.82
CA LEU A 256 -23.70 11.64 0.60
C LEU A 256 -24.95 12.29 1.23
N VAL A 257 -24.77 13.12 2.25
CA VAL A 257 -25.88 13.79 2.95
C VAL A 257 -26.12 15.20 2.41
N THR A 258 -25.07 15.88 1.96
CA THR A 258 -25.16 17.26 1.48
C THR A 258 -25.44 17.39 -0.02
N VAL A 259 -25.18 16.35 -0.81
CA VAL A 259 -25.58 16.22 -2.23
C VAL A 259 -27.01 15.70 -2.31
#